data_AF-A0A383E8X5-F1
#
_entry.id   AF-A0A383E8X5-F1
#
_cell.length_a   1.000
_cell.length_b   1.000
_cell.length_c   1.000
_cell.angle_alpha   90.00
_cell.angle_beta   90.00
_cell.angle_gamma   90.00
#
_symmetry.space_group_name_H-M   'P 1'
#
loop_
_entity.id
_entity.type
_entity.pdbx_description
1 polymer ?
#
loop_
_entity_poly.entity_id
_entity_poly.type
_entity_poly.pdbx_seq_one_letter_code
_entity_poly.pdbx_strand_id
1 'polypeptide(L)'
;MKHSPIIYKIVILIFSVAVGFGQKIVHMNGTYDLDGDQLLEFIALELDPNQDVFPTAVRYYEIDADGYQTLVWEFTPPIALKGEFVDAKIGDVDGDGSPELILVMNLSRFGDNSTPHVFVATYAWDGTHFS
;
A
#
# COMPACT_ATOMS: atom_id res chain seq x y z
N MET A 1 -34.33 -13.70 33.04
CA MET A 1 -34.27 -12.37 32.41
C MET A 1 -34.47 -12.54 30.91
N LYS A 2 -35.59 -12.09 30.33
CA LYS A 2 -35.76 -12.11 28.86
C LYS A 2 -34.94 -10.93 28.30
N HIS A 3 -33.85 -11.22 27.61
CA HIS A 3 -33.09 -10.19 26.91
C HIS A 3 -34.00 -9.50 25.88
N SER A 4 -34.02 -8.17 25.89
CA SER A 4 -34.85 -7.39 24.96
C SER A 4 -34.33 -7.62 23.53
N PRO A 5 -35.18 -8.03 22.58
CA PRO A 5 -34.79 -8.29 21.19
C PRO A 5 -34.24 -7.05 20.47
N ILE A 6 -34.41 -5.87 21.07
CA ILE A 6 -33.91 -4.58 20.59
C ILE A 6 -32.38 -4.49 20.76
N ILE A 7 -31.84 -5.01 21.85
CA ILE A 7 -30.40 -4.90 22.17
C ILE A 7 -29.56 -5.68 21.15
N TYR A 8 -29.98 -6.91 20.84
CA TYR A 8 -29.28 -7.74 19.84
C TYR A 8 -29.30 -7.11 18.43
N LYS A 9 -30.39 -6.45 18.06
CA LYS A 9 -30.50 -5.71 16.78
C LYS A 9 -29.58 -4.49 16.72
N ILE A 10 -29.46 -3.74 17.83
CA ILE A 10 -28.54 -2.60 17.93
C ILE A 10 -27.08 -3.09 17.84
N VAL A 11 -26.75 -4.18 18.52
CA VAL A 11 -25.41 -4.79 18.46
C VAL A 11 -25.08 -5.25 17.04
N ILE A 12 -26.01 -5.92 16.34
CA ILE A 12 -25.81 -6.28 14.93
C ILE A 12 -25.62 -5.03 14.06
N LEU A 13 -26.44 -3.99 14.23
CA LEU A 13 -26.34 -2.76 13.43
C LEU A 13 -24.99 -2.05 13.63
N ILE A 14 -24.49 -1.96 14.86
CA ILE A 14 -23.17 -1.38 15.16
C ILE A 14 -22.06 -2.22 14.52
N PHE A 15 -22.17 -3.55 14.58
CA PHE A 15 -21.22 -4.46 13.95
C PHE A 15 -21.23 -4.34 12.42
N SER A 16 -22.39 -4.14 11.80
CA SER A 16 -22.53 -3.94 10.35
C SER A 16 -21.92 -2.62 9.87
N VAL A 17 -22.01 -1.55 10.66
CA VAL A 17 -21.43 -0.23 10.33
C VAL A 17 -19.91 -0.21 10.56
N ALA A 18 -19.39 -1.10 11.43
CA ALA A 18 -17.96 -1.23 11.67
C ALA A 18 -17.20 -1.95 10.53
N VAL A 19 -17.89 -2.56 9.57
CA VAL A 19 -17.25 -3.24 8.45
C VAL A 19 -16.79 -2.22 7.40
N GLY A 20 -15.51 -1.84 7.51
CA GLY A 20 -14.63 -1.64 6.35
C GLY A 20 -14.27 -0.20 5.97
N PHE A 21 -13.65 0.55 6.88
CA PHE A 21 -12.76 1.65 6.47
C PHE A 21 -11.34 1.11 6.40
N GLY A 22 -10.89 0.77 5.20
CA GLY A 22 -9.57 0.21 4.98
C GLY A 22 -9.13 0.45 3.56
N GLN A 23 -7.84 0.70 3.41
CA GLN A 23 -7.19 0.72 2.10
C GLN A 23 -7.32 -0.68 1.46
N LYS A 24 -7.53 -0.72 0.15
CA LYS A 24 -7.69 -1.94 -0.64
C LYS A 24 -6.42 -2.18 -1.44
N ILE A 25 -5.81 -3.34 -1.25
CA ILE A 25 -4.76 -3.86 -2.13
C ILE A 25 -5.36 -4.15 -3.51
N VAL A 26 -4.81 -3.52 -4.55
CA VAL A 26 -5.21 -3.73 -5.94
C VAL A 26 -4.10 -4.30 -6.81
N HIS A 27 -2.84 -4.22 -6.35
CA HIS A 27 -1.70 -4.91 -6.93
C HIS A 27 -0.74 -5.38 -5.84
N MET A 28 -0.06 -6.49 -6.07
CA MET A 28 1.00 -7.02 -5.21
C MET A 28 2.20 -7.44 -6.07
N ASN A 29 3.40 -7.17 -5.56
CA ASN A 29 4.67 -7.66 -6.11
C ASN A 29 5.47 -8.34 -5.00
N GLY A 30 5.81 -9.61 -5.19
CA GLY A 30 6.35 -10.49 -4.15
C GLY A 30 5.87 -11.93 -4.31
N THR A 31 6.15 -12.81 -3.34
CA THR A 31 6.90 -12.54 -2.09
C THR A 31 8.42 -12.64 -2.25
N TYR A 32 9.17 -11.97 -1.37
CA TYR A 32 10.63 -12.00 -1.28
C TYR A 32 11.08 -12.13 0.18
N ASP A 33 12.33 -12.48 0.43
CA ASP A 33 12.99 -12.38 1.75
C ASP A 33 14.09 -11.31 1.58
N LEU A 34 13.76 -10.05 1.82
CA LEU A 34 14.60 -8.89 1.45
C LEU A 34 15.62 -8.54 2.53
N ASP A 35 15.32 -8.83 3.79
CA ASP A 35 16.22 -8.56 4.92
C ASP A 35 16.93 -9.82 5.44
N GLY A 36 16.58 -11.00 4.92
CA GLY A 36 17.28 -12.27 5.19
C GLY A 36 16.87 -12.92 6.51
N ASP A 37 15.72 -12.56 7.06
CA ASP A 37 15.25 -13.08 8.35
C ASP A 37 14.40 -14.37 8.24
N GLN A 38 14.11 -14.80 7.00
CA GLN A 38 13.24 -15.94 6.62
C GLN A 38 11.73 -15.70 6.77
N LEU A 39 11.31 -14.46 7.02
CA LEU A 39 9.96 -14.02 6.76
C LEU A 39 9.85 -13.56 5.30
N LEU A 40 8.60 -13.32 4.86
CA LEU A 40 8.33 -13.01 3.47
C LEU A 40 7.67 -11.65 3.35
N GLU A 41 8.23 -10.80 2.50
CA GLU A 41 7.76 -9.45 2.26
C GLU A 41 7.18 -9.29 0.86
N PHE A 42 6.35 -8.26 0.70
CA PHE A 42 5.80 -7.86 -0.58
C PHE A 42 5.52 -6.36 -0.62
N ILE A 43 5.53 -5.82 -1.84
CA ILE A 43 5.04 -4.47 -2.12
C ILE A 43 3.60 -4.54 -2.58
N ALA A 44 2.76 -3.62 -2.10
CA ALA A 44 1.38 -3.47 -2.50
C ALA A 44 1.10 -2.07 -3.04
N LEU A 45 0.26 -2.00 -4.07
CA LEU A 45 -0.42 -0.77 -4.46
C LEU A 45 -1.81 -0.76 -3.83
N GLU A 46 -2.12 0.33 -3.13
CA GLU A 46 -3.36 0.47 -2.37
C GLU A 46 -4.12 1.76 -2.68
N LEU A 47 -5.45 1.70 -2.49
CA LEU A 47 -6.37 2.83 -2.63
C LEU A 47 -7.48 2.80 -1.58
N ASP A 48 -8.08 3.96 -1.28
CA ASP A 48 -9.36 3.99 -0.55
C ASP A 48 -10.50 3.69 -1.53
N PRO A 49 -11.20 2.56 -1.43
CA PRO A 49 -12.24 2.19 -2.40
C PRO A 49 -13.45 3.13 -2.40
N ASN A 50 -13.57 4.01 -1.39
CA ASN A 50 -14.65 5.00 -1.30
C ASN A 50 -14.27 6.37 -1.86
N GLN A 51 -12.98 6.67 -1.98
CA GLN A 51 -12.48 7.99 -2.40
C GLN A 51 -11.74 7.93 -3.73
N ASP A 52 -11.00 6.85 -3.95
CA ASP A 52 -10.00 6.73 -4.99
C ASP A 52 -10.41 5.70 -6.05
N VAL A 53 -10.06 5.99 -7.30
CA VAL A 53 -10.23 5.08 -8.44
C VAL A 53 -8.91 4.36 -8.77
N PHE A 54 -7.79 5.01 -8.49
CA PHE A 54 -6.44 4.52 -8.78
C PHE A 54 -5.61 4.46 -7.49
N PRO A 55 -4.55 3.63 -7.44
CA PRO A 55 -3.67 3.54 -6.28
C PRO A 55 -3.05 4.89 -5.89
N THR A 56 -3.11 5.20 -4.61
CA THR A 56 -2.56 6.43 -4.02
C THR A 56 -1.47 6.15 -2.98
N ALA A 57 -1.20 4.88 -2.67
CA ALA A 57 -0.12 4.45 -1.81
C ALA A 57 0.63 3.25 -2.37
N VAL A 58 1.95 3.23 -2.14
CA VAL A 58 2.81 2.05 -2.21
C VAL A 58 3.12 1.64 -0.78
N ARG A 59 2.95 0.38 -0.43
CA ARG A 59 3.23 -0.14 0.91
C ARG A 59 4.11 -1.36 0.85
N TYR A 60 5.00 -1.45 1.81
CA TYR A 60 5.88 -2.58 2.06
C TYR A 60 5.39 -3.31 3.30
N TYR A 61 5.07 -4.58 3.12
CA TYR A 61 4.56 -5.45 4.18
C TYR A 61 5.49 -6.63 4.38
N GLU A 62 5.58 -7.05 5.64
CA GLU A 62 6.16 -8.33 6.04
C GLU A 62 5.05 -9.27 6.51
N ILE A 63 5.16 -10.54 6.16
CA ILE A 63 4.27 -11.59 6.64
C ILE A 63 4.92 -12.21 7.87
N ASP A 64 4.30 -12.01 9.03
CA ASP A 64 4.79 -12.55 10.29
C ASP A 64 4.72 -14.09 10.35
N ALA A 65 5.28 -14.65 11.42
CA ALA A 65 5.31 -16.10 11.64
C ALA A 65 3.92 -16.77 11.72
N ASP A 66 2.88 -16.00 12.01
CA ASP A 66 1.49 -16.47 12.07
C ASP A 66 0.74 -16.27 10.73
N GLY A 67 1.40 -15.66 9.73
CA GLY A 67 0.86 -15.41 8.40
C GLY A 67 0.10 -14.09 8.26
N TYR A 68 0.20 -13.19 9.24
CA TYR A 68 -0.42 -11.86 9.18
C TYR A 68 0.53 -10.83 8.58
N GLN A 69 -0.04 -9.89 7.80
CA GLN A 69 0.71 -8.78 7.24
C GLN A 69 0.96 -7.68 8.28
N THR A 70 2.21 -7.24 8.37
CA THR A 70 2.65 -6.09 9.17
C THR A 70 3.15 -5.00 8.23
N LEU A 71 2.59 -3.79 8.32
CA LEU A 71 3.05 -2.64 7.53
C LEU A 71 4.39 -2.17 8.07
N VAL A 72 5.43 -2.23 7.24
CA VAL A 72 6.79 -1.80 7.61
C VAL A 72 7.08 -0.40 7.07
N TRP A 73 6.70 -0.11 5.83
CA TRP A 73 6.96 1.17 5.19
C TRP A 73 5.85 1.58 4.21
N GLU A 74 5.66 2.89 4.04
CA GLU A 74 4.67 3.47 3.13
C GLU A 74 5.27 4.65 2.36
N PHE A 75 4.91 4.74 1.08
CA PHE A 75 5.16 5.90 0.25
C PHE A 75 3.87 6.42 -0.39
N THR A 76 3.69 7.73 -0.29
CA THR A 76 2.57 8.46 -0.89
C THR A 76 3.11 9.65 -1.69
N PRO A 77 2.36 10.13 -2.70
CA PRO A 77 2.77 11.30 -3.46
C PRO A 77 2.95 12.52 -2.55
N PRO A 78 3.91 13.42 -2.85
CA PRO A 78 4.10 14.66 -2.08
C PRO A 78 2.81 15.49 -2.01
N ILE A 79 2.53 16.10 -0.85
CA ILE A 79 1.29 16.87 -0.59
C ILE A 79 0.99 17.99 -1.62
N ALA A 80 2.01 18.47 -2.33
CA ALA A 80 1.86 19.51 -3.36
C ALA A 80 1.46 18.95 -4.74
N LEU A 81 1.40 17.63 -4.91
CA LEU A 81 1.11 16.93 -6.15
C LEU A 81 -0.06 15.97 -5.95
N LYS A 82 -0.95 15.88 -6.95
CA LYS A 82 -1.88 14.76 -7.06
C LYS A 82 -1.12 13.64 -7.78
N GLY A 83 -0.97 12.50 -7.13
CA GLY A 83 -0.28 11.35 -7.69
C GLY A 83 -1.11 10.08 -7.66
N GLU A 84 -0.97 9.28 -8.72
CA GLU A 84 -1.59 7.96 -8.85
C GLU A 84 -0.51 6.97 -9.29
N PHE A 85 -0.33 5.87 -8.56
CA PHE A 85 0.64 4.84 -8.93
C PHE A 85 0.08 3.95 -10.03
N VAL A 86 0.92 3.68 -11.02
CA VAL A 86 0.63 2.80 -12.15
C VAL A 86 1.21 1.41 -11.89
N ASP A 87 2.46 1.35 -11.42
CA ASP A 87 3.12 0.08 -11.09
C ASP A 87 4.20 0.27 -10.01
N ALA A 88 4.49 -0.82 -9.31
CA ALA A 88 5.63 -0.97 -8.42
C ALA A 88 6.26 -2.37 -8.60
N LYS A 89 7.59 -2.42 -8.68
CA LYS A 89 8.36 -3.65 -8.86
C LYS A 89 9.62 -3.62 -8.01
N ILE A 90 10.01 -4.77 -7.47
CA ILE A 90 11.31 -4.98 -6.86
C ILE A 90 12.23 -5.70 -7.85
N GLY A 91 13.48 -5.28 -7.93
CA GLY A 91 14.54 -5.99 -8.64
C GLY A 91 15.90 -5.33 -8.47
N ASP A 92 16.96 -6.12 -8.63
CA ASP A 92 18.34 -5.64 -8.70
C ASP A 92 18.57 -5.00 -10.09
N VAL A 93 18.55 -3.66 -10.12
CA VAL A 93 18.59 -2.85 -11.35
C VAL A 93 20.02 -2.57 -11.78
N ASP A 94 20.95 -2.42 -10.82
CA ASP A 94 22.34 -2.06 -11.10
C ASP A 94 23.33 -3.23 -11.02
N GLY A 95 22.87 -4.40 -10.57
CA GLY A 95 23.62 -5.64 -10.53
C GLY A 95 24.54 -5.77 -9.31
N ASP A 96 24.30 -5.01 -8.24
CA ASP A 96 25.12 -5.05 -7.02
C ASP A 96 24.72 -6.16 -6.04
N GLY A 97 23.60 -6.85 -6.32
CA GLY A 97 23.05 -7.92 -5.50
C GLY A 97 22.06 -7.45 -4.42
N SER A 98 21.83 -6.14 -4.28
CA SER A 98 20.79 -5.53 -3.48
C SER A 98 19.57 -5.20 -4.35
N PRO A 99 18.35 -5.22 -3.79
CA PRO A 99 17.16 -4.89 -4.56
C PRO A 99 16.87 -3.38 -4.59
N GLU A 100 16.35 -2.89 -5.71
CA GLU A 100 15.72 -1.57 -5.80
C GLU A 100 14.20 -1.69 -5.94
N LEU A 101 13.50 -0.70 -5.41
CA LEU A 101 12.10 -0.46 -5.70
C LEU A 101 11.97 0.47 -6.90
N ILE A 102 11.35 -0.02 -7.96
CA ILE A 102 11.00 0.73 -9.17
C ILE A 102 9.54 1.16 -9.07
N LEU A 103 9.28 2.47 -9.07
CA LEU A 103 7.95 3.06 -9.05
C LEU A 103 7.62 3.74 -10.37
N VAL A 104 6.39 3.52 -10.86
CA VAL A 104 5.80 4.27 -11.96
C VAL A 104 4.57 5.00 -11.46
N MET A 105 4.52 6.33 -11.61
CA MET A 105 3.40 7.15 -11.16
C MET A 105 3.07 8.26 -12.13
N ASN A 106 1.79 8.66 -12.17
CA ASN A 106 1.34 9.87 -12.83
C ASN A 106 1.26 10.99 -11.80
N LEU A 107 1.92 12.11 -12.04
CA LEU A 107 1.85 13.29 -11.17
C LEU A 107 1.26 14.50 -11.92
N SER A 108 0.36 15.21 -11.27
CA SER A 108 -0.10 16.54 -11.66
C SER A 108 -0.02 17.51 -10.49
N ARG A 109 0.18 18.80 -10.77
CA ARG A 109 0.22 19.82 -9.72
C ARG A 109 -1.20 20.25 -9.36
N PHE A 110 -1.48 20.41 -8.07
CA PHE A 110 -2.79 20.88 -7.64
C PHE A 110 -3.16 22.23 -8.27
N GLY A 111 -4.37 22.31 -8.83
CA GLY A 111 -4.92 23.52 -9.42
C GLY A 111 -4.44 23.84 -10.83
N ASP A 112 -3.51 23.06 -11.38
CA ASP A 112 -3.13 23.13 -12.79
C ASP A 112 -3.93 22.08 -13.57
N ASN A 113 -4.69 22.49 -14.58
CA ASN A 113 -5.43 21.59 -15.48
C ASN A 113 -4.49 20.95 -16.53
N SER A 114 -3.21 20.81 -16.21
CA SER A 114 -2.22 20.22 -17.09
C SER A 114 -2.35 18.70 -17.13
N THR A 115 -1.95 18.12 -18.27
CA THR A 115 -1.89 16.67 -18.44
C THR A 115 -0.91 16.08 -17.42
N PRO A 116 -1.28 15.02 -16.68
CA PRO A 116 -0.36 14.35 -15.77
C PRO A 116 0.91 13.91 -16.49
N HIS A 117 2.05 14.05 -15.81
CA HIS A 117 3.34 13.58 -16.29
C HIS A 117 3.66 12.23 -15.67
N VAL A 118 4.22 11.32 -16.47
CA VAL A 118 4.71 10.02 -15.99
C VAL A 118 6.07 10.22 -15.35
N PHE A 119 6.24 9.70 -14.15
CA PHE A 119 7.50 9.62 -13.43
C PHE A 119 7.85 8.15 -13.20
N VAL A 120 9.11 7.82 -13.48
CA VAL A 120 9.73 6.56 -13.10
C VAL A 120 10.83 6.90 -12.10
N ALA A 121 10.78 6.28 -10.92
CA ALA A 121 11.74 6.49 -9.85
C ALA A 121 12.25 5.15 -9.33
N THR A 122 13.50 5.15 -8.88
CA THR A 122 14.12 3.99 -8.22
C THR A 122 14.56 4.41 -6.82
N TYR A 123 14.33 3.54 -5.85
CA TYR A 123 14.71 3.73 -4.46
C TYR A 123 15.52 2.52 -4.02
N ALA A 124 16.68 2.77 -3.41
CA ALA A 124 17.60 1.70 -3.02
C ALA A 124 17.14 1.08 -1.70
N TRP A 125 17.38 -0.21 -1.52
CA TRP A 125 17.18 -0.90 -0.26
C TRP A 125 18.26 -0.54 0.75
N ASP A 126 17.88 -0.09 1.95
CA ASP A 126 18.81 0.25 3.01
C ASP A 126 18.94 -0.82 4.12
N GLY A 127 18.26 -1.95 3.95
CA GLY A 127 18.14 -3.01 4.96
C GLY A 127 16.86 -2.95 5.79
N THR A 128 16.09 -1.85 5.70
CA THR A 128 14.84 -1.68 6.45
C THR A 128 13.71 -1.10 5.60
N HIS A 129 14.03 -0.21 4.66
CA HIS A 129 13.09 0.41 3.75
C HIS A 129 13.77 0.85 2.46
N PHE A 130 12.94 1.29 1.51
CA PHE A 130 13.38 1.89 0.26
C PHE A 130 13.54 3.41 0.42
N SER A 131 14.70 3.97 0.01
CA SER A 131 14.99 5.41 0.09
C SER A 131 15.75 5.98 -1.10
#